data_AF-A0A5D0RGW6-F1
#
_entry.id   AF-A0A5D0RGW6-F1
#
_cell.length_a   1.000
_cell.length_b   1.000
_cell.length_c   1.000
_cell.angle_alpha   90.00
_cell.angle_beta   90.00
_cell.angle_gamma   90.00
#
_symmetry.space_group_name_H-M   'P 1'
#
loop_
_entity.id
_entity.type
_entity.pdbx_description
1 polymer ?
#
loop_
_entity_poly.entity_id
_entity_poly.type
_entity_poly.pdbx_seq_one_letter_code
_entity_poly.pdbx_strand_id
1 'polypeptide(L)'
;MAEDSGTHILCAIMTSEFLEYTKTRGNDLSTPKPEWQFPGLLAGSKWCLCISRWLEAEKAGVAPFVVLESTLAKALDYTTLDLLKQYEAKL
;
A
#
# COMPACT_ATOMS: atom_id res chain seq x y z
N MET A 1 15.85 -1.65 18.05
CA MET A 1 14.90 -2.17 17.06
C MET A 1 14.42 -0.96 16.28
N ALA A 2 14.55 -0.94 14.96
CA ALA A 2 13.93 0.13 14.18
C ALA A 2 12.43 -0.16 14.20
N GLU A 3 11.71 0.51 15.08
CA GLU A 3 10.24 0.43 15.08
C GLU A 3 9.74 1.08 13.79
N ASP A 4 8.99 0.30 13.02
CA ASP A 4 8.22 0.80 11.91
C ASP A 4 7.18 1.79 12.45
N SER A 5 7.47 3.08 12.32
CA SER A 5 6.58 4.17 12.72
C SER A 5 5.50 4.46 11.68
N GLY A 6 5.43 3.68 10.61
CA GLY A 6 4.44 3.80 9.56
C GLY A 6 3.02 3.44 10.02
N THR A 7 2.03 4.19 9.53
CA THR A 7 0.61 3.90 9.78
C THR A 7 0.10 2.82 8.80
N HIS A 8 0.55 1.58 8.98
CA HIS A 8 0.27 0.42 8.13
C HIS A 8 -1.17 -0.13 8.33
N ILE A 9 -2.17 0.63 7.88
CA ILE A 9 -3.59 0.38 8.18
C ILE A 9 -4.45 0.06 6.94
N LEU A 10 -3.87 0.14 5.74
CA LEU A 10 -4.59 -0.06 4.48
C LEU A 10 -4.03 -1.29 3.74
N CYS A 11 -4.85 -2.33 3.58
CA CYS A 11 -4.44 -3.53 2.84
C CYS A 11 -4.73 -3.35 1.35
N ALA A 12 -3.71 -3.53 0.51
CA ALA A 12 -3.83 -3.37 -0.93
C ALA A 12 -3.20 -4.55 -1.70
N ILE A 13 -3.62 -4.72 -2.95
CA ILE A 13 -3.06 -5.67 -3.91
C ILE A 13 -2.08 -4.91 -4.79
N MET A 14 -0.79 -5.18 -4.63
CA MET A 14 0.26 -4.46 -5.34
C MET A 14 0.09 -4.56 -6.86
N THR A 15 0.38 -3.47 -7.56
CA THR A 15 0.48 -3.42 -9.02
C THR A 15 1.91 -3.05 -9.42
N SER A 16 2.31 -3.38 -10.64
CA SER A 16 3.65 -3.04 -11.15
C SER A 16 3.87 -1.52 -11.15
N GLU A 17 2.84 -0.77 -11.54
CA GLU A 17 2.86 0.70 -11.60
C GLU A 17 3.04 1.32 -10.22
N PHE A 18 2.33 0.79 -9.20
CA PHE A 18 2.50 1.24 -7.83
C PHE A 18 3.91 0.94 -7.31
N LEU A 19 4.42 -0.28 -7.54
CA LEU A 19 5.74 -0.69 -7.05
C LEU A 19 6.87 0.13 -7.69
N GLU A 20 6.77 0.43 -8.98
CA GLU A 20 7.71 1.33 -9.66
C GLU A 20 7.59 2.75 -9.09
N TYR A 21 6.38 3.29 -9.00
CA TYR A 21 6.14 4.62 -8.47
C TYR A 21 6.68 4.79 -7.04
N THR A 22 6.31 3.90 -6.13
CA THR A 22 6.65 4.01 -4.71
C THR A 22 8.15 3.85 -4.47
N LYS A 23 8.84 3.05 -5.31
CA LYS A 23 10.30 2.98 -5.35
C LYS A 23 10.94 4.32 -5.71
N THR A 24 10.43 5.05 -6.71
CA THR A 24 10.92 6.40 -7.04
C THR A 24 10.68 7.43 -5.92
N ARG A 25 9.73 7.15 -5.02
CA ARG A 25 9.42 7.96 -3.81
C ARG A 25 10.19 7.51 -2.56
N GLY A 26 11.22 6.68 -2.73
CA GLY A 26 12.08 6.20 -1.65
C GLY A 26 11.47 5.10 -0.79
N ASN A 27 10.38 4.46 -1.23
CA ASN A 27 9.75 3.33 -0.57
C ASN A 27 9.87 2.09 -1.45
N ASP A 28 11.07 1.50 -1.51
CA ASP A 28 11.33 0.31 -2.33
C ASP A 28 10.73 -0.94 -1.68
N LEU A 29 9.55 -1.34 -2.15
CA LEU A 29 8.87 -2.56 -1.73
C LEU A 29 9.14 -3.75 -2.67
N SER A 30 9.86 -3.58 -3.77
CA SER A 30 10.06 -4.66 -4.75
C SER A 30 11.42 -5.34 -4.62
N THR A 31 12.43 -4.65 -4.12
CA THR A 31 13.77 -5.25 -3.93
C THR A 31 13.79 -6.13 -2.67
N PRO A 32 14.21 -7.41 -2.77
CA PRO A 32 14.42 -8.25 -1.60
C PRO A 32 15.44 -7.65 -0.63
N LYS A 33 15.17 -7.76 0.68
CA LYS A 33 16.07 -7.39 1.78
C LYS A 33 16.25 -8.59 2.71
N PRO A 34 17.19 -9.53 2.41
CA PRO A 34 17.43 -10.71 3.23
C PRO A 34 17.75 -10.39 4.69
N GLU A 35 18.43 -9.26 4.94
CA GLU A 35 18.75 -8.74 6.27
C GLU A 35 17.50 -8.47 7.13
N TRP A 36 16.34 -8.26 6.50
CA TRP A 36 15.05 -8.02 7.15
C TRP A 36 14.04 -9.14 6.87
N GLN A 37 14.49 -10.26 6.27
CA GLN A 37 13.62 -11.37 5.81
C GLN A 37 12.48 -10.90 4.90
N PHE A 38 12.70 -9.82 4.15
CA PHE A 38 11.71 -9.26 3.24
C PHE A 38 11.99 -9.76 1.82
N PRO A 39 11.11 -10.57 1.21
CA PRO A 39 11.36 -11.17 -0.10
C PRO A 39 11.21 -10.18 -1.26
N GLY A 40 10.71 -8.96 -1.01
CA GLY A 40 10.23 -8.07 -2.07
C GLY A 40 8.82 -8.48 -2.53
N LEU A 41 8.02 -7.48 -2.89
CA LEU A 41 6.66 -7.66 -3.38
C LEU A 41 6.62 -7.68 -4.90
N LEU A 42 5.62 -8.40 -5.41
CA LEU A 42 5.31 -8.49 -6.83
C LEU A 42 3.88 -7.99 -7.06
N ALA A 43 3.53 -7.75 -8.33
CA ALA A 43 2.14 -7.51 -8.68
C ALA A 43 1.28 -8.71 -8.22
N GLY A 44 0.12 -8.41 -7.61
CA GLY A 44 -0.76 -9.40 -6.99
C GLY A 44 -0.47 -9.69 -5.52
N SER A 45 0.69 -9.29 -4.98
CA SER A 45 0.95 -9.42 -3.53
C SER A 45 -0.05 -8.61 -2.71
N LYS A 46 -0.63 -9.21 -1.67
CA LYS A 46 -1.40 -8.49 -0.65
C LYS A 46 -0.46 -7.93 0.40
N TRP A 47 -0.55 -6.64 0.69
CA TRP A 47 0.34 -5.98 1.65
C TRP A 47 -0.34 -4.80 2.37
N CYS A 48 0.01 -4.62 3.64
CA CYS A 48 -0.44 -3.49 4.44
C CYS A 48 0.45 -2.27 4.18
N LEU A 49 -0.11 -1.27 3.51
CA LEU A 49 0.56 -0.02 3.21
C LEU A 49 0.34 1.02 4.31
N CYS A 50 1.35 1.87 4.48
CA CYS A 50 1.15 3.19 5.07
C CYS A 50 0.07 3.93 4.28
N ILE A 51 -0.98 4.39 4.96
CA ILE A 51 -2.08 5.11 4.29
C ILE A 51 -1.58 6.37 3.57
N SER A 52 -0.57 7.05 4.10
CA SER A 52 0.07 8.19 3.45
C SER A 52 0.73 7.83 2.12
N ARG A 53 1.34 6.64 2.00
CA ARG A 53 1.94 6.14 0.76
C ARG A 53 0.90 5.74 -0.27
N TRP A 54 -0.22 5.16 0.19
CA TRP A 54 -1.34 4.88 -0.69
C TRP A 54 -1.98 6.17 -1.23
N LEU A 55 -2.19 7.18 -0.38
CA LEU A 55 -2.72 8.49 -0.80
C LEU A 55 -1.78 9.27 -1.72
N GLU A 56 -0.45 9.14 -1.54
CA GLU A 56 0.54 9.68 -2.47
C GLU A 56 0.40 9.06 -3.87
N ALA A 57 0.21 7.73 -3.93
CA ALA A 57 -0.01 7.01 -5.18
C ALA A 57 -1.37 7.30 -5.81
N GLU A 58 -2.42 7.51 -5.00
CA GLU A 58 -3.76 7.87 -5.47
C GLU A 58 -3.73 9.20 -6.21
N LYS A 59 -3.10 10.23 -5.61
CA LYS A 59 -2.91 11.55 -6.25
C LYS A 59 -2.10 11.48 -7.54
N ALA A 60 -1.24 10.47 -7.68
CA ALA A 60 -0.45 10.23 -8.88
C ALA A 60 -1.16 9.33 -9.91
N GLY A 61 -2.38 8.86 -9.64
CA GLY A 61 -3.16 8.01 -10.53
C GLY A 61 -2.67 6.55 -10.61
N VAL A 62 -1.85 6.11 -9.65
CA VAL A 62 -1.21 4.77 -9.64
C VAL A 62 -1.45 4.03 -8.33
N ALA A 63 -2.49 4.38 -7.59
CA ALA A 63 -2.86 3.67 -6.36
C ALA A 63 -3.28 2.22 -6.66
N PRO A 64 -2.78 1.24 -5.88
CA PRO A 64 -3.20 -0.14 -5.99
C PRO A 64 -4.63 -0.34 -5.44
N PHE A 65 -5.31 -1.39 -5.90
CA PHE A 65 -6.63 -1.76 -5.38
C PHE A 65 -6.58 -2.14 -3.90
N VAL A 66 -7.62 -1.77 -3.15
CA VAL A 66 -7.76 -1.93 -1.71
C VAL A 66 -8.63 -3.14 -1.40
N VAL A 67 -8.19 -3.97 -0.44
CA VAL A 67 -9.02 -5.02 0.15
C VAL A 67 -9.73 -4.42 1.36
N LEU A 68 -10.97 -3.95 1.17
CA LEU A 68 -11.70 -3.22 2.22
C LEU A 68 -11.91 -4.05 3.48
N GLU A 69 -12.25 -5.33 3.33
CA GLU A 69 -12.46 -6.26 4.45
C GLU A 69 -11.19 -6.48 5.30
N SER A 70 -10.00 -6.18 4.73
CA SER A 70 -8.70 -6.30 5.40
C SER A 70 -8.07 -4.94 5.72
N THR A 71 -8.84 -3.84 5.62
CA THR A 71 -8.39 -2.47 5.92
C THR A 71 -8.97 -2.02 7.24
N LEU A 72 -8.13 -1.45 8.12
CA LEU A 72 -8.58 -1.00 9.43
C LEU A 72 -9.47 0.25 9.29
N ALA A 73 -10.54 0.33 10.06
CA ALA A 73 -11.46 1.48 10.06
C ALA A 73 -10.77 2.83 10.31
N LYS A 74 -9.62 2.82 11.02
CA LYS A 74 -8.74 3.99 11.21
C LYS A 74 -8.29 4.64 9.91
N ALA A 75 -8.35 3.94 8.78
CA ALA A 75 -8.09 4.52 7.46
C ALA A 75 -9.00 5.71 7.17
N LEU A 76 -10.22 5.71 7.73
CA LEU A 76 -11.20 6.77 7.58
C LEU A 76 -10.83 8.08 8.30
N ASP A 77 -9.80 8.08 9.16
CA ASP A 77 -9.24 9.30 9.74
C ASP A 77 -8.42 10.10 8.71
N TYR A 78 -8.00 9.47 7.60
CA TYR A 78 -7.12 10.07 6.58
C TYR A 78 -7.79 10.23 5.21
N THR A 79 -8.87 9.49 4.95
CA THR A 79 -9.59 9.50 3.68
C THR A 79 -11.06 9.09 3.87
N THR A 80 -11.84 9.04 2.80
CA THR A 80 -13.27 8.68 2.84
C THR A 80 -13.49 7.23 2.42
N LEU A 81 -14.58 6.64 2.93
CA LEU A 81 -15.02 5.31 2.49
C LEU A 81 -15.34 5.30 0.99
N ASP A 82 -15.91 6.39 0.47
CA ASP A 82 -16.24 6.50 -0.96
C ASP A 82 -14.99 6.46 -1.85
N LEU A 83 -13.91 7.13 -1.46
CA LEU A 83 -12.64 7.02 -2.19
C LEU A 83 -12.12 5.58 -2.12
N LEU A 84 -12.09 4.97 -0.93
CA LEU A 84 -11.60 3.60 -0.80
C LEU A 84 -12.43 2.60 -1.62
N LYS A 85 -13.75 2.79 -1.73
CA LYS A 85 -14.65 1.98 -2.56
C LYS A 85 -14.39 2.12 -4.06
N GLN A 86 -13.92 3.28 -4.53
CA GLN A 86 -13.52 3.43 -5.94
C GLN A 86 -12.34 2.53 -6.31
N TYR A 87 -11.52 2.17 -5.32
CA TYR A 87 -10.38 1.28 -5.46
C TYR A 87 -10.65 -0.12 -4.88
N GLU A 88 -11.89 -0.50 -4.59
CA GLU A 88 -12.19 -1.82 -4.01
C GLU A 88 -11.78 -2.94 -4.96
N ALA A 89 -10.95 -3.86 -4.46
CA ALA A 89 -10.61 -5.10 -5.17
C ALA A 89 -11.85 -6.00 -5.25
N LYS A 90 -12.32 -6.25 -6.47
CA LYS A 90 -13.34 -7.28 -6.73
C LYS A 90 -12.62 -8.63 -6.83
N LEU A 91 -12.58 -9.35 -5.72
CA LEU A 91 -12.02 -10.69 -5.62
C LEU A 91 -13.01 -11.76 -6.11
#